data_AF-A0A7C2IB38-F1
#
_entry.id   AF-A0A7C2IB38-F1
#
_cell.length_a   1.000
_cell.length_b   1.000
_cell.length_c   1.000
_cell.angle_alpha   90.00
_cell.angle_beta   90.00
_cell.angle_gamma   90.00
#
_symmetry.space_group_name_H-M   'P 1'
#
loop_
_entity.id
_entity.type
_entity.pdbx_description
1 polymer ?
#
loop_
_entity_poly.entity_id
_entity_poly.type
_entity_poly.pdbx_seq_one_letter_code
_entity_poly.pdbx_strand_id
1 'polypeptide(L)'
;VPDAARNRIQLSMADGSSHEAGAKPGEYFSSAFPRGEQVLEAKAPNREVAKAFTWMDTGPLIAEARHSVEARIELHQRLALPCACLLLAVLGVPLGVSTQKSGRAAALVLTVFIAFLYYMGLISLIGMAKQERLPVEAAVWTPNVLLAVAGVVAVARLEAPGERDWLGLAVGRLRALVARLRGSLPAPAPRRSGGGLTPLLPQIIDTYVLASFLFYFALLLASFVALTHVFTFFELLSDIVKNKIPMGRVATYHLFLTPKLIYDSAPMAVLVAVLVTFGVLTKHNEVTAMKACGVSLYRLSAPVLSACGLLSAVLFAFDHYYVPEANRIQDAIRNEIKGRPVQTYLRPDRRWIFGRGSRIYYYKYFDPAQSVMYGVSVYELEPETFRLRRHIQAERARWEPLLGTWVFQDGQSWELERVRVTRYQGFLGQTATFPELDEPPGYFLKEVKQDQQMNFAELDAYIRELQQSGFDTSRLRVQYHKKFSVPLFALIMAVISVPFAFLTGHRGAMAGVGVSFILALAYWAVSQLFEQVGNLSQLPAAMAAWSPALIFALSGTYLLTRMRS
;
A
#
# COMPACT_ATOMS: atom_id res chain seq x y z
N VAL A 1 -30.46 3.10 24.10
CA VAL A 1 -29.00 3.32 24.25
C VAL A 1 -28.30 2.34 23.32
N PRO A 2 -27.33 2.79 22.49
CA PRO A 2 -26.53 1.87 21.67
C PRO A 2 -25.85 0.84 22.57
N ASP A 3 -26.02 -0.45 22.24
CA ASP A 3 -25.47 -1.57 23.00
C ASP A 3 -24.47 -2.30 22.11
N ALA A 4 -23.20 -1.95 22.30
CA ALA A 4 -22.10 -2.55 21.57
C ALA A 4 -21.96 -4.06 21.85
N ALA A 5 -22.39 -4.54 23.03
CA ALA A 5 -22.30 -5.95 23.38
C ALA A 5 -23.31 -6.82 22.61
N ARG A 6 -24.41 -6.22 22.14
CA ARG A 6 -25.46 -6.89 21.34
C ARG A 6 -25.45 -6.47 19.87
N ASN A 7 -24.41 -5.77 19.41
CA ASN A 7 -24.31 -5.21 18.06
C ASN A 7 -25.55 -4.39 17.65
N ARG A 8 -26.10 -3.63 18.60
CA ARG A 8 -27.34 -2.89 18.42
C ARG A 8 -27.04 -1.39 18.33
N ILE A 9 -27.39 -0.80 17.21
CA ILE A 9 -27.35 0.65 16.99
C ILE A 9 -28.77 1.18 17.09
N GLN A 10 -28.98 2.29 17.80
CA GLN A 10 -30.26 2.98 17.87
C GLN A 10 -30.13 4.33 17.17
N LEU A 11 -30.90 4.51 16.10
CA LEU A 11 -31.05 5.78 15.39
C LEU A 11 -32.21 6.54 16.02
N SER A 12 -31.97 7.79 16.41
CA SER A 12 -33.00 8.73 16.84
C SER A 12 -33.16 9.77 15.74
N MET A 13 -34.35 9.83 15.16
CA MET A 13 -34.70 10.68 14.02
C MET A 13 -35.70 11.73 14.48
N ALA A 14 -35.57 12.97 14.00
CA ALA A 14 -36.52 14.05 14.23
C ALA A 14 -37.07 14.54 12.88
N ASP A 15 -38.35 14.91 12.84
CA ASP A 15 -39.07 15.42 11.67
C ASP A 15 -38.91 14.55 10.40
N GLY A 16 -39.02 13.23 10.59
CA GLY A 16 -38.84 12.23 9.55
C GLY A 16 -40.11 11.84 8.82
N SER A 17 -39.95 11.14 7.69
CA SER A 17 -41.04 10.47 6.99
C SER A 17 -40.62 9.08 6.55
N SER A 18 -41.53 8.11 6.68
CA SER A 18 -41.38 6.74 6.16
C SER A 18 -42.15 6.60 4.86
N HIS A 19 -41.59 5.85 3.92
CA HIS A 19 -42.11 5.63 2.58
C HIS A 19 -41.94 4.16 2.22
N GLU A 20 -43.04 3.47 1.96
CA GLU A 20 -43.06 2.05 1.65
C GLU A 20 -44.02 1.77 0.50
N ALA A 21 -43.51 1.20 -0.59
CA ALA A 21 -44.35 0.71 -1.68
C ALA A 21 -45.01 -0.61 -1.25
N GLY A 22 -46.34 -0.69 -1.38
CA GLY A 22 -47.10 -1.89 -1.05
C GLY A 22 -46.87 -3.03 -2.04
N ALA A 23 -47.27 -4.24 -1.65
CA ALA A 23 -47.13 -5.42 -2.49
C ALA A 23 -48.09 -5.42 -3.70
N LYS A 24 -49.22 -4.70 -3.61
CA LYS A 24 -50.16 -4.56 -4.73
C LYS A 24 -49.90 -3.29 -5.54
N PRO A 25 -50.18 -3.31 -6.85
CA PRO A 25 -50.08 -2.13 -7.69
C PRO A 25 -50.84 -0.92 -7.13
N GLY A 26 -50.16 0.22 -7.04
CA GLY A 26 -50.75 1.48 -6.59
C GLY A 26 -50.83 1.67 -5.07
N GLU A 27 -50.54 0.66 -4.26
CA GLU A 27 -50.42 0.82 -2.81
C GLU A 27 -49.11 1.53 -2.46
N TYR A 28 -49.20 2.65 -1.75
CA TYR A 28 -48.04 3.37 -1.23
C TYR A 28 -48.36 3.87 0.17
N PHE A 29 -47.55 3.44 1.14
CA PHE A 29 -47.69 3.79 2.54
C PHE A 29 -46.66 4.86 2.89
N SER A 30 -47.15 6.03 3.28
CA SER A 30 -46.31 7.15 3.69
C SER A 30 -46.80 7.69 5.03
N SER A 31 -45.88 7.92 5.95
CA SER A 31 -46.18 8.47 7.27
C SER A 31 -45.11 9.49 7.67
N ALA A 32 -45.50 10.59 8.31
CA ALA A 32 -44.57 11.54 8.90
C ALA A 32 -44.56 11.40 10.41
N PHE A 33 -43.39 11.57 11.02
CA PHE A 33 -43.21 11.47 12.47
C PHE A 33 -42.28 12.58 12.98
N PRO A 34 -42.66 13.29 14.07
CA PRO A 34 -41.81 14.35 14.65
C PRO A 34 -40.59 13.78 15.38
N ARG A 35 -40.71 12.57 15.95
CA ARG A 35 -39.59 11.79 16.49
C ARG A 35 -39.82 10.30 16.20
N GLY A 36 -38.77 9.62 15.76
CA GLY A 36 -38.78 8.19 15.48
C GLY A 36 -37.51 7.54 16.01
N GLU A 37 -37.65 6.36 16.60
CA GLU A 37 -36.50 5.55 17.02
C GLU A 37 -36.45 4.28 16.17
N GLN A 38 -35.33 4.05 15.51
CA GLN A 38 -35.09 2.83 14.75
C GLN A 38 -33.92 2.07 15.33
N VAL A 39 -34.15 0.79 15.58
CA VAL A 39 -33.12 -0.11 16.08
C VAL A 39 -32.57 -0.89 14.90
N LEU A 40 -31.26 -0.81 14.69
CA LEU A 40 -30.52 -1.62 13.75
C LEU A 40 -29.76 -2.68 14.53
N GLU A 41 -30.12 -3.94 14.32
CA GLU A 41 -29.38 -5.08 14.84
C GLU A 41 -28.44 -5.60 13.75
N ALA A 42 -27.14 -5.49 13.96
CA ALA A 42 -26.19 -6.09 13.02
C ALA A 42 -26.19 -7.61 13.20
N LYS A 43 -26.01 -8.35 12.09
CA LYS A 43 -25.85 -9.80 12.13
C LYS A 43 -24.75 -10.16 13.13
N ALA A 44 -25.03 -11.10 14.04
CA ALA A 44 -24.02 -11.60 14.96
C ALA A 44 -22.77 -12.03 14.17
N PRO A 45 -21.55 -11.72 14.65
CA PRO A 45 -20.34 -12.17 13.97
C PRO A 45 -20.44 -13.69 13.77
N ASN A 46 -20.09 -14.14 12.56
CA ASN A 46 -20.17 -15.55 12.20
C ASN A 46 -19.34 -16.33 13.23
N ARG A 47 -20.00 -17.04 14.15
CA ARG A 47 -19.34 -17.77 15.25
C ARG A 47 -18.55 -18.98 14.78
N GLU A 48 -18.62 -19.30 13.49
CA GLU A 48 -17.73 -20.24 12.82
C GLU A 48 -16.35 -19.62 12.54
N VAL A 49 -15.69 -19.12 13.57
CA VAL A 49 -14.25 -19.28 13.64
C VAL A 49 -14.08 -20.59 14.36
N ALA A 50 -13.96 -21.68 13.58
CA ALA A 50 -13.50 -22.96 14.10
C ALA A 50 -12.36 -22.66 15.09
N LYS A 51 -12.52 -23.08 16.35
CA LYS A 51 -11.56 -22.81 17.42
C LYS A 51 -10.18 -23.08 16.86
N ALA A 52 -9.40 -22.04 16.63
CA ALA A 52 -8.08 -22.22 16.06
C ALA A 52 -7.31 -23.11 17.06
N PHE A 53 -6.81 -24.25 16.60
CA PHE A 53 -6.04 -25.21 17.42
C PHE A 53 -4.87 -24.51 18.14
N THR A 54 -4.48 -23.32 17.69
CA THR A 54 -3.62 -22.34 18.34
C THR A 54 -3.96 -22.07 19.82
N TRP A 55 -5.24 -22.08 20.21
CA TRP A 55 -5.68 -21.80 21.59
C TRP A 55 -5.76 -23.04 22.47
N MET A 56 -5.51 -24.24 21.92
CA MET A 56 -5.66 -25.50 22.65
C MET A 56 -4.36 -25.89 23.36
N ASP A 57 -4.46 -26.40 24.58
CA ASP A 57 -3.29 -26.91 25.31
C ASP A 57 -2.66 -28.11 24.60
N THR A 58 -1.35 -28.30 24.80
CA THR A 58 -0.56 -29.31 24.08
C THR A 58 -1.02 -30.76 24.37
N GLY A 59 -1.49 -31.05 25.59
CA GLY A 59 -1.99 -32.39 25.95
C GLY A 59 -3.21 -32.81 25.11
N PRO A 60 -4.32 -32.04 25.14
CA PRO A 60 -5.48 -32.28 24.27
C PRO A 60 -5.13 -32.26 22.77
N LEU A 61 -4.20 -31.41 22.36
CA LEU A 61 -3.75 -31.29 20.96
C LEU A 61 -3.11 -32.59 20.43
N ILE A 62 -2.40 -33.34 21.26
CA ILE A 62 -1.78 -34.62 20.85
C ILE A 62 -2.85 -35.67 20.52
N ALA A 63 -3.96 -35.70 21.26
CA ALA A 63 -5.07 -36.60 20.97
C ALA A 63 -5.77 -36.19 19.67
N GLU A 64 -6.05 -34.90 19.51
CA GLU A 64 -6.73 -34.35 18.33
C GLU A 64 -5.88 -34.43 17.05
N ALA A 65 -4.55 -34.35 17.18
CA ALA A 65 -3.60 -34.51 16.07
C ALA A 65 -3.65 -35.87 15.37
N ARG A 66 -4.27 -36.89 15.99
CA ARG A 66 -4.52 -38.19 15.35
C ARG A 66 -5.68 -38.14 14.36
N HIS A 67 -6.60 -37.20 14.54
CA HIS A 67 -7.86 -37.12 13.79
C HIS A 67 -7.92 -35.92 12.84
N SER A 68 -7.23 -34.81 13.17
CA SER A 68 -7.20 -33.59 12.37
C SER A 68 -5.79 -33.29 11.85
N VAL A 69 -5.67 -33.12 10.52
CA VAL A 69 -4.44 -32.67 9.85
C VAL A 69 -4.01 -31.29 10.38
N GLU A 70 -4.98 -30.42 10.69
CA GLU A 70 -4.71 -29.07 11.18
C GLU A 70 -4.17 -29.07 12.62
N ALA A 71 -4.69 -29.95 13.48
CA ALA A 71 -4.16 -30.15 14.83
C ALA A 71 -2.74 -30.74 14.80
N ARG A 72 -2.45 -31.64 13.85
CA ARG A 72 -1.11 -32.22 13.65
C ARG A 72 -0.10 -31.17 13.15
N ILE A 73 -0.51 -30.28 12.25
CA ILE A 73 0.32 -29.15 11.79
C ILE A 73 0.69 -28.25 12.97
N GLU A 74 -0.30 -27.84 13.78
CA GLU A 74 -0.09 -26.98 14.95
C GLU A 74 0.90 -27.64 15.95
N LEU A 75 0.72 -28.93 16.23
CA LEU A 75 1.60 -29.67 17.14
C LEU A 75 3.07 -29.65 16.67
N HIS A 76 3.32 -29.93 15.40
CA HIS A 76 4.68 -29.90 14.86
C HIS A 76 5.25 -28.48 14.78
N GLN A 77 4.44 -27.45 14.51
CA GLN A 77 4.88 -26.06 14.49
C GLN A 77 5.34 -25.56 15.86
N ARG A 78 4.68 -26.00 16.95
CA ARG A 78 5.09 -25.66 18.33
C ARG A 78 6.51 -26.12 18.65
N LEU A 79 6.99 -27.18 18.00
CA LEU A 79 8.36 -27.69 18.16
C LEU A 79 9.31 -27.11 17.11
N ALA A 80 8.86 -26.99 15.87
CA ALA A 80 9.70 -26.57 14.76
C ALA A 80 10.09 -25.08 14.83
N LEU A 81 9.19 -24.18 15.26
CA LEU A 81 9.45 -22.74 15.32
C LEU A 81 10.56 -22.37 16.34
N PRO A 82 10.57 -22.91 17.57
CA PRO A 82 11.71 -22.74 18.48
C PRO A 82 13.03 -23.28 17.91
N CYS A 83 13.02 -24.43 17.24
CA CYS A 83 14.21 -24.98 16.59
C CYS A 83 14.74 -24.05 15.48
N ALA A 84 13.85 -23.43 14.71
CA ALA A 84 14.22 -22.49 13.65
C ALA A 84 15.06 -21.32 14.17
N CYS A 85 14.75 -20.80 15.38
CA CYS A 85 15.52 -19.72 16.00
C CYS A 85 17.00 -20.10 16.22
N LEU A 86 17.27 -21.33 16.66
CA LEU A 86 18.64 -21.83 16.83
C LEU A 86 19.35 -21.96 15.49
N LEU A 87 18.66 -22.49 14.48
CA LEU A 87 19.23 -22.68 13.14
C LEU A 87 19.52 -21.34 12.43
N LEU A 88 18.64 -20.35 12.59
CA LEU A 88 18.87 -19.00 12.12
C LEU A 88 20.07 -18.34 12.82
N ALA A 89 20.27 -18.61 14.11
CA ALA A 89 21.45 -18.14 14.83
C ALA A 89 22.74 -18.77 14.28
N VAL A 90 22.74 -20.09 14.06
CA VAL A 90 23.89 -20.82 13.47
C VAL A 90 24.22 -20.30 12.07
N LEU A 91 23.21 -20.00 11.25
CA LEU A 91 23.40 -19.40 9.94
C LEU A 91 23.81 -17.92 10.01
N GLY A 92 23.36 -17.19 11.02
CA GLY A 92 23.66 -15.77 11.22
C GLY A 92 25.12 -15.49 11.54
N VAL A 93 25.79 -16.36 12.30
CA VAL A 93 27.21 -16.24 12.67
C VAL A 93 28.13 -16.13 11.44
N PRO A 94 28.14 -17.07 10.47
CA PRO A 94 29.00 -16.99 9.28
C PRO A 94 28.68 -15.79 8.39
N LEU A 95 27.39 -15.43 8.28
CA LEU A 95 26.97 -14.27 7.48
C LEU A 95 27.42 -12.93 8.12
N GLY A 96 27.42 -12.85 9.45
CA GLY A 96 27.92 -11.69 10.17
C GLY A 96 29.44 -11.54 10.10
N VAL A 97 30.18 -12.65 10.18
CA VAL A 97 31.66 -12.64 10.17
C VAL A 97 32.22 -12.40 8.77
N SER A 98 31.58 -12.93 7.72
CA SER A 98 32.08 -12.82 6.33
C SER A 98 31.97 -11.43 5.71
N THR A 99 31.21 -10.49 6.30
CA THR A 99 30.91 -9.17 5.72
C THR A 99 31.86 -8.04 6.13
N GLN A 100 33.06 -8.36 6.64
CA GLN A 100 34.02 -7.36 7.16
C GLN A 100 34.41 -6.24 6.17
N LYS A 101 34.29 -6.44 4.84
CA LYS A 101 34.64 -5.43 3.83
C LYS A 101 33.47 -4.67 3.19
N SER A 102 32.22 -5.17 3.23
CA SER A 102 31.07 -4.51 2.58
C SER A 102 30.04 -3.89 3.55
N GLY A 103 30.35 -3.89 4.85
CA GLY A 103 29.56 -3.21 5.88
C GLY A 103 28.53 -4.14 6.54
N ARG A 104 28.52 -4.13 7.88
CA ARG A 104 27.67 -4.97 8.75
C ARG A 104 26.17 -4.88 8.43
N ALA A 105 25.72 -3.83 7.74
CA ALA A 105 24.35 -3.68 7.27
C ALA A 105 23.96 -4.74 6.22
N ALA A 106 24.90 -5.26 5.42
CA ALA A 106 24.61 -6.23 4.39
C ALA A 106 24.20 -7.60 4.94
N ALA A 107 24.80 -8.01 6.05
CA ALA A 107 24.44 -9.23 6.76
C ALA A 107 23.00 -9.16 7.30
N LEU A 108 22.54 -7.98 7.73
CA LEU A 108 21.19 -7.79 8.26
C LEU A 108 20.10 -7.91 7.18
N VAL A 109 20.35 -7.39 5.98
CA VAL A 109 19.43 -7.53 4.83
C VAL A 109 19.26 -8.99 4.47
N LEU A 110 20.39 -9.70 4.39
CA LEU A 110 20.45 -11.08 3.99
C LEU A 110 19.76 -11.99 5.02
N THR A 111 19.95 -11.77 6.32
CA THR A 111 19.27 -12.55 7.36
C THR A 111 17.77 -12.31 7.36
N VAL A 112 17.31 -11.07 7.21
CA VAL A 112 15.87 -10.76 7.08
C VAL A 112 15.29 -11.43 5.82
N PHE A 113 15.99 -11.38 4.70
CA PHE A 113 15.55 -12.03 3.45
C PHE A 113 15.55 -13.55 3.56
N ILE A 114 16.53 -14.16 4.23
CA ILE A 114 16.54 -15.60 4.49
C ILE A 114 15.37 -16.00 5.40
N ALA A 115 15.07 -15.20 6.43
CA ALA A 115 13.90 -15.43 7.28
C ALA A 115 12.61 -15.38 6.45
N PHE A 116 12.47 -14.41 5.55
CA PHE A 116 11.33 -14.34 4.61
C PHE A 116 11.17 -15.64 3.81
N LEU A 117 12.25 -16.09 3.17
CA LEU A 117 12.25 -17.31 2.35
C LEU A 117 11.93 -18.56 3.18
N TYR A 118 12.43 -18.65 4.42
CA TYR A 118 12.11 -19.73 5.35
C TYR A 118 10.60 -19.84 5.57
N TYR A 119 9.94 -18.72 5.91
CA TYR A 119 8.51 -18.73 6.17
C TYR A 119 7.70 -18.97 4.89
N MET A 120 8.09 -18.38 3.76
CA MET A 120 7.46 -18.65 2.47
C MET A 120 7.51 -20.14 2.10
N GLY A 121 8.66 -20.80 2.31
CA GLY A 121 8.82 -22.24 2.11
C GLY A 121 7.98 -23.07 3.08
N LEU A 122 8.02 -22.76 4.38
CA LEU A 122 7.26 -23.46 5.42
C LEU A 122 5.76 -23.49 5.11
N ILE A 123 5.19 -22.35 4.74
CA ILE A 123 3.75 -22.25 4.52
C ILE A 123 3.36 -22.85 3.17
N SER A 124 4.25 -22.81 2.17
CA SER A 124 4.04 -23.53 0.91
C SER A 124 3.92 -25.04 1.14
N LEU A 125 4.83 -25.59 1.93
CA LEU A 125 4.83 -27.00 2.27
C LEU A 125 3.61 -27.39 3.11
N ILE A 126 3.22 -26.55 4.08
CA ILE A 126 1.99 -26.76 4.86
C ILE A 126 0.75 -26.70 3.97
N GLY A 127 0.71 -25.79 3.00
CA GLY A 127 -0.35 -25.71 2.00
C GLY A 127 -0.47 -27.01 1.20
N MET A 128 0.66 -27.62 0.83
CA MET A 128 0.69 -28.93 0.17
C MET A 128 0.27 -30.07 1.10
N ALA A 129 0.63 -30.02 2.39
CA ALA A 129 0.17 -31.00 3.38
C ALA A 129 -1.34 -30.93 3.63
N LYS A 130 -1.93 -29.73 3.64
CA LYS A 130 -3.38 -29.53 3.69
C LYS A 130 -4.12 -30.05 2.46
N GLN A 131 -3.42 -30.22 1.34
CA GLN A 131 -3.93 -30.82 0.11
C GLN A 131 -3.64 -32.33 0.03
N GLU A 132 -3.19 -32.95 1.13
CA GLU A 132 -2.81 -34.37 1.24
C GLU A 132 -1.70 -34.82 0.27
N ARG A 133 -0.96 -33.85 -0.32
CA ARG A 133 0.14 -34.14 -1.25
C ARG A 133 1.47 -34.45 -0.56
N LEU A 134 1.62 -34.02 0.68
CA LEU A 134 2.84 -34.17 1.48
C LEU A 134 2.49 -34.57 2.92
N PRO A 135 3.27 -35.47 3.56
CA PRO A 135 3.15 -35.73 4.99
C PRO A 135 3.36 -34.46 5.81
N VAL A 136 2.61 -34.28 6.89
CA VAL A 136 2.68 -33.09 7.76
C VAL A 136 4.07 -32.92 8.36
N GLU A 137 4.72 -34.04 8.72
CA GLU A 137 6.06 -34.06 9.30
C GLU A 137 7.08 -33.48 8.32
N ALA A 138 7.05 -33.94 7.06
CA ALA A 138 7.93 -33.44 6.03
C ALA A 138 7.67 -31.95 5.78
N ALA A 139 6.39 -31.57 5.68
CA ALA A 139 6.01 -30.20 5.37
C ALA A 139 6.50 -29.18 6.41
N VAL A 140 6.42 -29.52 7.71
CA VAL A 140 6.83 -28.61 8.79
C VAL A 140 8.34 -28.60 9.02
N TRP A 141 9.03 -29.74 8.85
CA TRP A 141 10.45 -29.87 9.20
C TRP A 141 11.43 -29.60 8.05
N THR A 142 11.03 -29.75 6.79
CA THR A 142 11.94 -29.52 5.64
C THR A 142 12.62 -28.13 5.66
N PRO A 143 11.93 -27.01 5.96
CA PRO A 143 12.58 -25.70 6.05
C PRO A 143 13.69 -25.64 7.12
N ASN A 144 13.47 -26.28 8.27
CA ASN A 144 14.48 -26.39 9.32
C ASN A 144 15.67 -27.24 8.88
N VAL A 145 15.43 -28.37 8.23
CA VAL A 145 16.52 -29.21 7.69
C VAL A 145 17.35 -28.42 6.67
N LEU A 146 16.71 -27.67 5.77
CA LEU A 146 17.40 -26.82 4.80
C LEU A 146 18.22 -25.72 5.47
N LEU A 147 17.69 -25.04 6.49
CA LEU A 147 18.45 -24.05 7.27
C LEU A 147 19.62 -24.68 8.02
N ALA A 148 19.43 -25.88 8.60
CA ALA A 148 20.50 -26.60 9.29
C ALA A 148 21.63 -26.97 8.35
N VAL A 149 21.32 -27.53 7.18
CA VAL A 149 22.32 -27.84 6.14
C VAL A 149 23.02 -26.58 5.67
N ALA A 150 22.27 -25.50 5.38
CA ALA A 150 22.85 -24.22 4.99
C ALA A 150 23.76 -23.63 6.08
N GLY A 151 23.35 -23.71 7.34
CA GLY A 151 24.13 -23.24 8.49
C GLY A 151 25.42 -24.02 8.67
N VAL A 152 25.37 -25.35 8.63
CA VAL A 152 26.54 -26.22 8.71
C VAL A 152 27.49 -25.98 7.55
N VAL A 153 26.98 -25.88 6.32
CA VAL A 153 27.81 -25.56 5.14
C VAL A 153 28.44 -24.18 5.28
N ALA A 154 27.70 -23.18 5.77
CA ALA A 154 28.23 -21.83 5.96
C ALA A 154 29.32 -21.77 7.04
N VAL A 155 29.14 -22.50 8.14
CA VAL A 155 30.16 -22.61 9.21
C VAL A 155 31.38 -23.40 8.74
N ALA A 156 31.19 -24.55 8.08
CA ALA A 156 32.30 -25.34 7.52
C ALA A 156 33.11 -24.54 6.48
N ARG A 157 32.46 -23.63 5.74
CA ARG A 157 33.13 -22.71 4.83
C ARG A 157 33.87 -21.55 5.52
N LEU A 158 33.63 -21.27 6.80
CA LEU A 158 34.44 -20.29 7.55
C LEU A 158 35.86 -20.78 7.83
N GLU A 159 36.02 -22.10 8.00
CA GLU A 159 37.32 -22.72 8.35
C GLU A 159 38.18 -23.04 7.12
N ALA A 160 37.58 -23.07 5.91
CA ALA A 160 38.30 -23.31 4.67
C ALA A 160 39.18 -22.09 4.31
N PRO A 161 40.53 -22.23 4.21
CA PRO A 161 41.39 -21.15 3.80
C PRO A 161 41.25 -20.92 2.30
N GLY A 162 40.53 -19.85 1.93
CA GLY A 162 40.47 -19.35 0.55
C GLY A 162 39.16 -19.66 -0.18
N GLU A 163 38.18 -18.76 -0.06
CA GLU A 163 37.66 -18.02 -1.20
C GLU A 163 36.81 -16.85 -0.71
N ARG A 164 37.26 -15.66 -1.11
CA ARG A 164 36.82 -14.38 -0.58
C ARG A 164 35.56 -13.93 -1.33
N ASP A 165 34.52 -13.60 -0.56
CA ASP A 165 33.47 -12.67 -0.96
C ASP A 165 32.52 -13.20 -2.06
N TRP A 166 31.63 -14.12 -1.68
CA TRP A 166 30.53 -14.61 -2.52
C TRP A 166 29.59 -13.47 -3.00
N LEU A 167 29.45 -12.41 -2.20
CA LEU A 167 28.83 -11.14 -2.61
C LEU A 167 29.67 -10.41 -3.66
N GLY A 168 31.00 -10.44 -3.55
CA GLY A 168 31.92 -9.97 -4.58
C GLY A 168 31.74 -10.66 -5.95
N LEU A 169 31.44 -11.96 -5.97
CA LEU A 169 31.09 -12.69 -7.20
C LEU A 169 29.73 -12.26 -7.77
N ALA A 170 28.72 -12.06 -6.92
CA ALA A 170 27.41 -11.55 -7.34
C ALA A 170 27.51 -10.12 -7.89
N VAL A 171 28.22 -9.23 -7.20
CA VAL A 171 28.53 -7.86 -7.64
C VAL A 171 29.39 -7.88 -8.91
N GLY A 172 30.31 -8.83 -9.05
CA GLY A 172 31.11 -9.05 -10.25
C GLY A 172 30.26 -9.45 -11.47
N ARG A 173 29.28 -10.34 -11.30
CA ARG A 173 28.31 -10.69 -12.35
C ARG A 173 27.40 -9.53 -12.72
N LEU A 174 26.96 -8.75 -11.73
CA LEU A 174 26.14 -7.56 -11.96
C LEU A 174 26.94 -6.48 -12.70
N ARG A 175 28.21 -6.27 -12.35
CA ARG A 175 29.15 -5.41 -13.11
C ARG A 175 29.38 -5.94 -14.52
N ALA A 176 29.52 -7.24 -14.71
CA ALA A 176 29.69 -7.84 -16.03
C ALA A 176 28.41 -7.70 -16.88
N LEU A 177 27.23 -7.81 -16.27
CA LEU A 177 25.93 -7.58 -16.93
C LEU A 177 25.78 -6.11 -17.31
N VAL A 178 26.12 -5.18 -16.41
CA VAL A 178 26.12 -3.73 -16.68
C VAL A 178 27.17 -3.37 -17.74
N ALA A 179 28.33 -4.02 -17.75
CA ALA A 179 29.36 -3.85 -18.78
C ALA A 179 28.89 -4.39 -20.14
N ARG A 180 28.15 -5.52 -20.16
CA ARG A 180 27.49 -6.05 -21.36
C ARG A 180 26.37 -5.12 -21.86
N LEU A 181 25.59 -4.54 -20.95
CA LEU A 181 24.57 -3.52 -21.28
C LEU A 181 25.20 -2.20 -21.74
N ARG A 182 26.39 -1.86 -21.24
CA ARG A 182 27.22 -0.73 -21.73
C ARG A 182 28.03 -1.07 -22.99
N GLY A 183 27.99 -2.32 -23.46
CA GLY A 183 28.80 -2.83 -24.57
C GLY A 183 28.48 -2.22 -25.94
N SER A 184 27.55 -1.26 -26.01
CA SER A 184 27.19 -0.52 -27.22
C SER A 184 27.55 0.97 -27.19
N LEU A 185 28.22 1.45 -26.14
CA LEU A 185 28.69 2.84 -26.08
C LEU A 185 30.17 2.90 -26.48
N PRO A 186 30.54 3.58 -27.59
CA PRO A 186 31.94 3.72 -27.99
C PRO A 186 32.72 4.46 -26.88
N ALA A 187 33.93 3.97 -26.61
CA ALA A 187 34.82 4.57 -25.63
C ALA A 187 35.05 6.06 -25.99
N PRO A 188 34.85 7.01 -25.06
CA PRO A 188 35.14 8.40 -25.35
C PRO A 188 36.64 8.56 -25.58
N ALA A 189 37.00 9.12 -26.74
CA ALA A 189 38.37 9.46 -27.09
C ALA A 189 39.03 10.34 -25.99
N PRO A 190 40.36 10.24 -25.79
CA PRO A 190 41.06 11.05 -24.80
C PRO A 190 40.93 12.53 -25.15
N ARG A 191 40.05 13.25 -24.44
CA ARG A 191 39.89 14.70 -24.59
C ARG A 191 41.07 15.39 -23.93
N ARG A 192 41.92 16.02 -24.77
CA ARG A 192 42.89 17.02 -24.34
C ARG A 192 42.18 18.11 -23.53
N SER A 193 42.68 18.38 -22.32
CA SER A 193 42.25 19.47 -21.47
C SER A 193 42.66 20.81 -22.09
N GLY A 194 41.75 21.42 -22.85
CA GLY A 194 41.76 22.85 -23.18
C GLY A 194 40.86 23.58 -22.19
N GLY A 195 41.37 24.62 -21.55
CA GLY A 195 40.71 25.34 -20.47
C GLY A 195 39.45 26.11 -20.87
N GLY A 196 38.68 26.49 -19.85
CA GLY A 196 37.55 27.42 -19.95
C GLY A 196 36.18 26.73 -19.97
N LEU A 197 35.60 26.62 -18.77
CA LEU A 197 34.20 26.35 -18.37
C LEU A 197 34.11 25.13 -17.43
N THR A 198 33.65 25.41 -16.20
CA THR A 198 33.50 24.49 -15.07
C THR A 198 32.92 23.14 -15.49
N PRO A 199 33.58 21.99 -15.23
CA PRO A 199 33.05 20.74 -15.72
C PRO A 199 31.91 20.27 -14.82
N LEU A 200 30.73 20.11 -15.43
CA LEU A 200 29.60 19.30 -14.97
C LEU A 200 29.90 17.79 -14.96
N LEU A 201 31.17 17.39 -15.04
CA LEU A 201 31.61 15.99 -15.05
C LEU A 201 32.09 15.61 -13.64
N PRO A 202 31.67 14.44 -13.12
CA PRO A 202 31.96 14.05 -11.75
C PRO A 202 33.48 13.91 -11.56
N GLN A 203 34.02 14.62 -10.57
CA GLN A 203 35.41 14.43 -10.16
C GLN A 203 35.57 13.07 -9.44
N ILE A 204 36.82 12.68 -9.19
CA ILE A 204 37.13 11.41 -8.52
C ILE A 204 36.44 11.34 -7.15
N ILE A 205 36.47 12.45 -6.38
CA ILE A 205 35.80 12.55 -5.08
C ILE A 205 34.28 12.45 -5.23
N ASP A 206 33.68 13.14 -6.19
CA ASP A 206 32.24 13.13 -6.41
C ASP A 206 31.75 11.72 -6.76
N THR A 207 32.48 11.03 -7.62
CA THR A 207 32.18 9.64 -8.03
C THR A 207 32.31 8.69 -6.84
N TYR A 208 33.33 8.89 -6.00
CA TYR A 208 33.56 8.05 -4.82
C TYR A 208 32.45 8.22 -3.77
N VAL A 209 32.07 9.46 -3.45
CA VAL A 209 30.97 9.74 -2.52
C VAL A 209 29.64 9.26 -3.08
N LEU A 210 29.37 9.50 -4.36
CA LEU A 210 28.15 9.06 -5.02
C LEU A 210 28.05 7.53 -5.07
N ALA A 211 29.12 6.82 -5.41
CA ALA A 211 29.13 5.36 -5.44
C ALA A 211 28.90 4.77 -4.04
N SER A 212 29.52 5.38 -3.02
CA SER A 212 29.31 4.98 -1.62
C SER A 212 27.86 5.20 -1.18
N PHE A 213 27.29 6.37 -1.49
CA PHE A 213 25.89 6.69 -1.22
C PHE A 213 24.94 5.72 -1.92
N LEU A 214 25.09 5.50 -3.22
CA LEU A 214 24.23 4.61 -3.99
C LEU A 214 24.30 3.16 -3.48
N PHE A 215 25.49 2.71 -3.05
CA PHE A 215 25.65 1.39 -2.43
C PHE A 215 24.85 1.29 -1.13
N TYR A 216 25.02 2.24 -0.20
CA TYR A 216 24.27 2.23 1.07
C TYR A 216 22.77 2.43 0.86
N PHE A 217 22.36 3.30 -0.07
CA PHE A 217 20.96 3.52 -0.41
C PHE A 217 20.31 2.24 -0.95
N ALA A 218 20.93 1.57 -1.93
CA ALA A 218 20.39 0.33 -2.48
C ALA A 218 20.28 -0.77 -1.40
N LEU A 219 21.28 -0.85 -0.53
CA LEU A 219 21.29 -1.82 0.57
C LEU A 219 20.18 -1.55 1.59
N LEU A 220 20.04 -0.30 2.05
CA LEU A 220 19.03 0.09 3.03
C LEU A 220 17.61 0.00 2.45
N LEU A 221 17.42 0.40 1.20
CA LEU A 221 16.16 0.25 0.49
C LEU A 221 15.76 -1.23 0.40
N ALA A 222 16.67 -2.11 -0.03
CA ALA A 222 16.43 -3.55 -0.07
C ALA A 222 16.10 -4.11 1.33
N SER A 223 16.74 -3.59 2.38
CA SER A 223 16.46 -3.97 3.78
C SER A 223 15.02 -3.64 4.18
N PHE A 224 14.60 -2.39 3.98
CA PHE A 224 13.27 -1.94 4.38
C PHE A 224 12.16 -2.61 3.56
N VAL A 225 12.40 -2.80 2.26
CA VAL A 225 11.48 -3.53 1.39
C VAL A 225 11.37 -4.99 1.83
N ALA A 226 12.49 -5.68 2.07
CA ALA A 226 12.49 -7.07 2.54
C ALA A 226 11.81 -7.23 3.90
N LEU A 227 12.11 -6.34 4.85
CA LEU A 227 11.47 -6.33 6.17
C LEU A 227 9.95 -6.17 6.06
N THR A 228 9.50 -5.25 5.20
CA THR A 228 8.06 -5.02 4.99
C THR A 228 7.40 -6.21 4.29
N HIS A 229 8.06 -6.85 3.33
CA HIS A 229 7.58 -8.11 2.74
C HIS A 229 7.34 -9.18 3.80
N VAL A 230 8.31 -9.38 4.71
CA VAL A 230 8.16 -10.31 5.84
C VAL A 230 6.94 -9.95 6.68
N PHE A 231 6.84 -8.69 7.10
CA PHE A 231 5.73 -8.24 7.93
C PHE A 231 4.38 -8.46 7.26
N THR A 232 4.21 -8.01 6.01
CA THR A 232 2.95 -8.13 5.27
C THR A 232 2.57 -9.58 4.99
N PHE A 233 3.56 -10.44 4.74
CA PHE A 233 3.32 -11.87 4.57
C PHE A 233 2.75 -12.50 5.83
N PHE A 234 3.33 -12.18 6.99
CA PHE A 234 2.81 -12.65 8.28
C PHE A 234 1.43 -12.07 8.63
N GLU A 235 1.19 -10.80 8.31
CA GLU A 235 -0.13 -10.18 8.49
C GLU A 235 -1.21 -10.97 7.73
N LEU A 236 -0.91 -11.39 6.50
CA LEU A 236 -1.84 -12.11 5.64
C LEU A 236 -1.83 -13.62 5.83
N LEU A 237 -0.93 -14.17 6.64
CA LEU A 237 -0.72 -15.60 6.75
C LEU A 237 -1.99 -16.35 7.16
N SER A 238 -2.68 -15.85 8.18
CA SER A 238 -3.94 -16.45 8.65
C SER A 238 -4.98 -16.50 7.54
N ASP A 239 -5.10 -15.42 6.77
CA ASP A 239 -6.05 -15.30 5.65
C ASP A 239 -5.69 -16.23 4.48
N ILE A 240 -4.39 -16.32 4.13
CA ILE A 240 -3.87 -17.21 3.09
C ILE A 240 -4.22 -18.67 3.41
N VAL A 241 -3.98 -19.09 4.66
CA VAL A 241 -4.24 -20.45 5.12
C VAL A 241 -5.74 -20.75 5.18
N LYS A 242 -6.53 -19.79 5.67
CA LYS A 242 -8.00 -19.92 5.79
C LYS A 242 -8.67 -20.03 4.43
N ASN A 243 -8.29 -19.19 3.48
CA ASN A 243 -8.90 -19.11 2.15
C ASN A 243 -8.23 -20.02 1.11
N LYS A 244 -7.29 -20.88 1.54
CA LYS A 244 -6.61 -21.90 0.71
C LYS A 244 -5.96 -21.32 -0.56
N ILE A 245 -5.33 -20.15 -0.44
CA ILE A 245 -4.75 -19.43 -1.58
C ILE A 245 -3.44 -20.11 -2.04
N PRO A 246 -3.27 -20.36 -3.35
CA PRO A 246 -2.04 -20.97 -3.86
C PRO A 246 -0.83 -20.03 -3.71
N MET A 247 0.33 -20.58 -3.39
CA MET A 247 1.55 -19.79 -3.13
C MET A 247 2.07 -19.02 -4.33
N GLY A 248 1.89 -19.56 -5.55
CA GLY A 248 2.21 -18.80 -6.76
C GLY A 248 1.46 -17.47 -6.81
N ARG A 249 0.21 -17.44 -6.34
CA ARG A 249 -0.61 -16.23 -6.26
C ARG A 249 -0.12 -15.27 -5.18
N VAL A 250 0.32 -15.79 -4.04
CA VAL A 250 0.95 -15.00 -2.96
C VAL A 250 2.27 -14.38 -3.43
N ALA A 251 3.07 -15.12 -4.20
CA ALA A 251 4.31 -14.60 -4.80
C ALA A 251 4.01 -13.49 -5.82
N THR A 252 2.99 -13.66 -6.66
CA THR A 252 2.50 -12.60 -7.56
C THR A 252 2.05 -11.37 -6.78
N TYR A 253 1.29 -11.54 -5.69
CA TYR A 253 0.89 -10.44 -4.80
C TYR A 253 2.11 -9.65 -4.30
N HIS A 254 3.12 -10.34 -3.75
CA HIS A 254 4.32 -9.66 -3.27
C HIS A 254 5.10 -8.99 -4.41
N LEU A 255 5.22 -9.62 -5.59
CA LEU A 255 5.89 -9.00 -6.73
C LEU A 255 5.24 -7.65 -7.12
N PHE A 256 3.91 -7.59 -7.18
CA PHE A 256 3.18 -6.35 -7.50
C PHE A 256 3.08 -5.39 -6.31
N LEU A 257 3.34 -5.85 -5.08
CA LEU A 257 3.49 -5.00 -3.91
C LEU A 257 4.86 -4.29 -3.87
N THR A 258 5.92 -4.91 -4.42
CA THR A 258 7.30 -4.38 -4.39
C THR A 258 7.43 -2.94 -4.91
N PRO A 259 6.81 -2.52 -6.04
CA PRO A 259 6.83 -1.13 -6.51
C PRO A 259 6.36 -0.14 -5.44
N LYS A 260 5.24 -0.45 -4.78
CA LYS A 260 4.70 0.38 -3.69
C LYS A 260 5.67 0.46 -2.51
N LEU A 261 6.26 -0.67 -2.11
CA LEU A 261 7.20 -0.70 -0.99
C LEU A 261 8.47 0.09 -1.30
N ILE A 262 8.98 0.02 -2.54
CA ILE A 262 10.13 0.85 -2.98
C ILE A 262 9.77 2.33 -2.87
N TYR A 263 8.60 2.72 -3.39
CA TYR A 263 8.14 4.11 -3.37
C TYR A 263 8.00 4.65 -1.93
N ASP A 264 7.33 3.89 -1.05
CA ASP A 264 7.08 4.28 0.34
C ASP A 264 8.37 4.29 1.18
N SER A 265 9.30 3.36 0.93
CA SER A 265 10.53 3.20 1.73
C SER A 265 11.68 4.11 1.27
N ALA A 266 11.65 4.64 0.05
CA ALA A 266 12.75 5.41 -0.54
C ALA A 266 13.17 6.64 0.29
N PRO A 267 12.27 7.51 0.78
CA PRO A 267 12.69 8.68 1.56
C PRO A 267 13.41 8.31 2.85
N MET A 268 12.93 7.28 3.55
CA MET A 268 13.56 6.77 4.78
C MET A 268 14.92 6.12 4.47
N ALA A 269 15.01 5.36 3.38
CA ALA A 269 16.27 4.78 2.93
C ALA A 269 17.31 5.86 2.57
N VAL A 270 16.90 6.95 1.90
CA VAL A 270 17.78 8.10 1.61
C VAL A 270 18.29 8.73 2.89
N LEU A 271 17.41 9.02 3.85
CA LEU A 271 17.78 9.62 5.13
C LEU A 271 18.91 8.82 5.79
N VAL A 272 18.68 7.52 6.01
CA VAL A 272 19.66 6.64 6.66
C VAL A 272 20.93 6.52 5.81
N ALA A 273 20.81 6.40 4.49
CA ALA A 273 21.94 6.24 3.58
C ALA A 273 22.87 7.46 3.59
N VAL A 274 22.33 8.68 3.62
CA VAL A 274 23.14 9.90 3.71
C VAL A 274 23.90 9.95 5.04
N LEU A 275 23.23 9.67 6.17
CA LEU A 275 23.89 9.66 7.48
C LEU A 275 24.97 8.58 7.57
N VAL A 276 24.70 7.36 7.07
CA VAL A 276 25.69 6.27 7.07
C VAL A 276 26.87 6.62 6.17
N THR A 277 26.64 7.16 4.97
CA THR A 277 27.71 7.51 4.03
C THR A 277 28.68 8.50 4.65
N PHE A 278 28.20 9.67 5.09
CA PHE A 278 29.07 10.68 5.69
C PHE A 278 29.57 10.28 7.07
N GLY A 279 28.81 9.48 7.83
CA GLY A 279 29.24 8.94 9.13
C GLY A 279 30.42 7.97 8.99
N VAL A 280 30.41 7.11 7.98
CA VAL A 280 31.52 6.19 7.67
C VAL A 280 32.74 6.97 7.17
N LEU A 281 32.57 7.93 6.26
CA LEU A 281 33.65 8.77 5.77
C LEU A 281 34.30 9.59 6.89
N THR A 282 33.49 10.10 7.83
CA THR A 282 34.00 10.85 9.00
C THR A 282 34.75 9.94 9.95
N LYS A 283 34.23 8.72 10.21
CA LYS A 283 34.88 7.74 11.08
C LYS A 283 36.26 7.32 10.57
N HIS A 284 36.44 7.21 9.26
CA HIS A 284 37.73 6.89 8.65
C HIS A 284 38.62 8.12 8.43
N ASN A 285 38.26 9.29 8.98
CA ASN A 285 38.96 10.57 8.81
C ASN A 285 39.09 11.04 7.33
N GLU A 286 38.31 10.48 6.41
CA GLU A 286 38.33 10.85 4.99
C GLU A 286 37.75 12.26 4.79
N VAL A 287 36.70 12.61 5.53
CA VAL A 287 36.13 13.97 5.52
C VAL A 287 37.16 14.99 6.02
N THR A 288 37.86 14.68 7.11
CA THR A 288 38.89 15.55 7.68
C THR A 288 40.05 15.75 6.71
N ALA A 289 40.50 14.69 6.02
CA ALA A 289 41.53 14.77 4.99
C ALA A 289 41.09 15.63 3.79
N MET A 290 39.86 15.43 3.29
CA MET A 290 39.31 16.23 2.19
C MET A 290 39.18 17.71 2.56
N LYS A 291 38.75 18.01 3.80
CA LYS A 291 38.71 19.39 4.32
C LYS A 291 40.10 20.01 4.38
N ALA A 292 41.12 19.28 4.81
CA ALA A 292 42.50 19.75 4.86
C ALA A 292 43.05 20.09 3.46
N CYS A 293 42.56 19.43 2.40
CA CYS A 293 42.85 19.74 1.01
C CYS A 293 42.01 20.91 0.43
N GLY A 294 41.23 21.62 1.25
CA GLY A 294 40.43 22.76 0.83
C GLY A 294 39.07 22.41 0.21
N VAL A 295 38.63 21.15 0.30
CA VAL A 295 37.29 20.76 -0.18
C VAL A 295 36.23 21.17 0.85
N SER A 296 35.29 22.02 0.43
CA SER A 296 34.18 22.45 1.28
C SER A 296 33.16 21.32 1.51
N LEU A 297 32.49 21.33 2.67
CA LEU A 297 31.45 20.37 3.00
C LEU A 297 30.24 20.45 2.04
N TYR A 298 29.93 21.65 1.55
CA TYR A 298 28.89 21.87 0.53
C TYR A 298 29.21 21.16 -0.78
N ARG A 299 30.48 21.14 -1.18
CA ARG A 299 30.91 20.44 -2.38
C ARG A 299 30.87 18.93 -2.20
N LEU A 300 31.20 18.44 -1.00
CA LEU A 300 31.14 17.03 -0.67
C LEU A 300 29.69 16.49 -0.66
N SER A 301 28.71 17.31 -0.28
CA SER A 301 27.28 16.93 -0.28
C SER A 301 26.58 17.11 -1.62
N ALA A 302 27.08 17.98 -2.50
CA ALA A 302 26.52 18.24 -3.83
C ALA A 302 26.19 16.98 -4.66
N PRO A 303 27.10 15.99 -4.86
CA PRO A 303 26.79 14.81 -5.67
C PRO A 303 25.64 13.97 -5.09
N VAL A 304 25.54 13.90 -3.75
CA VAL A 304 24.46 13.19 -3.06
C VAL A 304 23.13 13.93 -3.22
N LEU A 305 23.12 15.26 -3.05
CA LEU A 305 21.92 16.08 -3.23
C LEU A 305 21.42 16.05 -4.67
N SER A 306 22.32 16.13 -5.66
CA SER A 306 21.98 15.98 -7.08
C SER A 306 21.40 14.61 -7.38
N ALA A 307 21.98 13.54 -6.83
CA ALA A 307 21.43 12.19 -6.97
C ALA A 307 20.05 12.04 -6.33
N CYS A 308 19.80 12.66 -5.18
CA CYS A 308 18.49 12.65 -4.54
C CYS A 308 17.46 13.48 -5.31
N GLY A 309 17.86 14.60 -5.92
CA GLY A 309 16.99 15.35 -6.84
C GLY A 309 16.60 14.54 -8.07
N LEU A 310 17.55 13.82 -8.67
CA LEU A 310 17.27 12.88 -9.75
C LEU A 310 16.35 11.74 -9.28
N LEU A 311 16.61 11.18 -8.10
CA LEU A 311 15.78 10.13 -7.50
C LEU A 311 14.33 10.62 -7.27
N SER A 312 14.13 11.86 -6.80
CA SER A 312 12.80 12.46 -6.66
C SER A 312 12.06 12.55 -8.00
N ALA A 313 12.75 12.95 -9.09
CA ALA A 313 12.16 12.96 -10.42
C ALA A 313 11.80 11.54 -10.91
N VAL A 314 12.68 10.56 -10.65
CA VAL A 314 12.43 9.15 -10.96
C VAL A 314 11.23 8.62 -10.16
N LEU A 315 11.12 8.91 -8.87
CA LEU A 315 9.99 8.50 -8.03
C LEU A 315 8.67 9.15 -8.50
N PHE A 316 8.71 10.40 -8.94
CA PHE A 316 7.53 11.07 -9.51
C PHE A 316 7.06 10.37 -10.80
N ALA A 317 7.99 10.07 -11.72
CA ALA A 317 7.66 9.29 -12.91
C ALA A 317 7.18 7.87 -12.56
N PHE A 318 7.77 7.25 -11.55
CA PHE A 318 7.40 5.91 -11.10
C PHE A 318 5.96 5.87 -10.54
N ASP A 319 5.56 6.87 -9.76
CA ASP A 319 4.17 7.02 -9.29
C ASP A 319 3.17 7.31 -10.41
N HIS A 320 3.59 7.99 -11.48
CA HIS A 320 2.69 8.25 -12.60
C HIS A 320 2.45 6.99 -13.46
N TYR A 321 3.51 6.25 -13.80
CA TYR A 321 3.44 5.17 -14.80
C TYR A 321 3.26 3.76 -14.24
N TYR A 322 3.86 3.43 -13.08
CA TYR A 322 4.00 2.03 -12.65
C TYR A 322 3.28 1.71 -11.34
N VAL A 323 3.40 2.58 -10.32
CA VAL A 323 2.86 2.30 -8.97
C VAL A 323 1.33 2.10 -8.95
N PRO A 324 0.50 2.92 -9.64
CA PRO A 324 -0.96 2.80 -9.55
C PRO A 324 -1.46 1.48 -10.12
N GLU A 325 -0.94 1.05 -11.28
CA GLU A 325 -1.35 -0.21 -11.90
C GLU A 325 -0.89 -1.42 -11.09
N ALA A 326 0.34 -1.38 -10.56
CA ALA A 326 0.82 -2.41 -9.63
C ALA A 326 -0.06 -2.48 -8.37
N ASN A 327 -0.50 -1.33 -7.85
CA ASN A 327 -1.40 -1.23 -6.71
C ASN A 327 -2.78 -1.84 -6.99
N ARG A 328 -3.34 -1.63 -8.18
CA ARG A 328 -4.62 -2.25 -8.59
C ARG A 328 -4.52 -3.77 -8.59
N ILE A 329 -3.46 -4.31 -9.18
CA ILE A 329 -3.26 -5.76 -9.26
C ILE A 329 -3.03 -6.35 -7.86
N GLN A 330 -2.15 -5.76 -7.05
CA GLN A 330 -1.90 -6.28 -5.70
C GLN A 330 -3.13 -6.18 -4.80
N ASP A 331 -3.93 -5.10 -4.87
CA ASP A 331 -5.13 -4.95 -4.04
C ASP A 331 -6.22 -5.95 -4.45
N ALA A 332 -6.35 -6.24 -5.74
CA ALA A 332 -7.24 -7.29 -6.24
C ALA A 332 -6.87 -8.65 -5.66
N ILE A 333 -5.57 -9.00 -5.68
CA ILE A 333 -5.08 -10.25 -5.08
C ILE A 333 -5.19 -10.21 -3.55
N ARG A 334 -4.96 -9.07 -2.89
CA ARG A 334 -5.13 -8.93 -1.43
C ARG A 334 -6.58 -9.16 -1.02
N ASN A 335 -7.54 -8.70 -1.82
CA ASN A 335 -8.95 -8.95 -1.57
C ASN A 335 -9.29 -10.44 -1.73
N GLU A 336 -8.77 -11.10 -2.77
CA GLU A 336 -8.84 -12.56 -2.96
C GLU A 336 -8.27 -13.29 -1.73
N ILE A 337 -7.08 -12.89 -1.27
CA ILE A 337 -6.42 -13.47 -0.09
C ILE A 337 -7.25 -13.31 1.18
N LYS A 338 -7.83 -12.12 1.39
CA LYS A 338 -8.69 -11.85 2.56
C LYS A 338 -10.08 -12.50 2.47
N GLY A 339 -10.37 -13.24 1.42
CA GLY A 339 -11.68 -13.85 1.20
C GLY A 339 -12.78 -12.81 1.02
N ARG A 340 -12.40 -11.60 0.60
CA ARG A 340 -13.35 -10.56 0.22
C ARG A 340 -13.86 -10.93 -1.17
N PRO A 341 -15.18 -10.80 -1.43
CA PRO A 341 -15.71 -11.09 -2.76
C PRO A 341 -14.94 -10.25 -3.79
N VAL A 342 -14.59 -10.87 -4.92
CA VAL A 342 -13.86 -10.22 -6.02
C VAL A 342 -14.60 -8.92 -6.34
N GLN A 343 -13.93 -7.78 -6.25
CA GLN A 343 -14.56 -6.47 -6.48
C GLN A 343 -14.86 -6.19 -7.96
N THR A 344 -14.90 -7.24 -8.78
CA THR A 344 -15.36 -7.21 -10.18
C THR A 344 -16.87 -6.99 -10.19
N TYR A 345 -17.30 -5.75 -10.46
CA TYR A 345 -18.55 -5.32 -11.09
C TYR A 345 -19.89 -6.05 -10.81
N LEU A 346 -20.01 -6.81 -9.72
CA LEU A 346 -21.16 -7.65 -9.43
C LEU A 346 -21.31 -7.80 -7.91
N ARG A 347 -21.44 -6.66 -7.22
CA ARG A 347 -21.88 -6.65 -5.82
C ARG A 347 -23.41 -6.57 -5.76
N PRO A 348 -24.13 -7.67 -5.51
CA PRO A 348 -25.53 -7.60 -5.10
C PRO A 348 -25.72 -6.94 -3.72
N ASP A 349 -24.66 -6.49 -3.03
CA ASP A 349 -24.69 -5.75 -1.76
C ASP A 349 -24.46 -4.23 -1.91
N ARG A 350 -23.93 -3.76 -3.06
CA ARG A 350 -23.92 -2.33 -3.43
C ARG A 350 -25.06 -2.04 -4.40
N ARG A 351 -26.27 -2.27 -3.92
CA ARG A 351 -27.48 -2.02 -4.72
C ARG A 351 -27.79 -0.54 -4.85
N TRP A 352 -27.26 0.29 -3.95
CA TRP A 352 -27.56 1.71 -3.86
C TRP A 352 -26.44 2.55 -4.49
N ILE A 353 -26.77 3.32 -5.52
CA ILE A 353 -25.89 4.28 -6.21
C ILE A 353 -26.56 5.64 -6.16
N PHE A 354 -25.81 6.67 -5.80
CA PHE A 354 -26.30 8.05 -5.94
C PHE A 354 -26.14 8.47 -7.40
N GLY A 355 -27.18 9.03 -8.00
CA GLY A 355 -27.24 9.51 -9.38
C GLY A 355 -26.90 10.99 -9.54
N ARG A 356 -27.06 11.51 -10.76
CA ARG A 356 -26.96 12.95 -11.02
C ARG A 356 -28.24 13.64 -10.55
N GLY A 357 -28.09 14.72 -9.78
CA GLY A 357 -29.21 15.52 -9.28
C GLY A 357 -30.05 14.83 -8.21
N SER A 358 -29.58 14.82 -6.96
CA SER A 358 -30.30 14.36 -5.75
C SER A 358 -31.12 13.06 -5.92
N ARG A 359 -30.62 12.11 -6.71
CA ARG A 359 -31.29 10.84 -7.00
C ARG A 359 -30.53 9.68 -6.38
N ILE A 360 -31.26 8.65 -5.98
CA ILE A 360 -30.70 7.40 -5.49
C ILE A 360 -31.29 6.27 -6.33
N TYR A 361 -30.40 5.55 -7.00
CA TYR A 361 -30.70 4.34 -7.73
C TYR A 361 -30.49 3.13 -6.84
N TYR A 362 -31.48 2.25 -6.83
CA TYR A 362 -31.39 0.92 -6.31
C TYR A 362 -31.60 -0.07 -7.45
N TYR A 363 -30.80 -1.11 -7.58
CA TYR A 363 -31.08 -2.21 -8.52
C TYR A 363 -30.66 -3.56 -7.93
N LYS A 364 -31.42 -4.61 -8.25
CA LYS A 364 -31.11 -5.98 -7.79
C LYS A 364 -29.93 -6.57 -8.56
N TYR A 365 -29.88 -6.34 -9.87
CA TYR A 365 -28.86 -6.86 -10.77
C TYR A 365 -28.70 -5.93 -11.98
N PHE A 366 -27.46 -5.77 -12.46
CA PHE A 366 -27.16 -4.98 -13.67
C PHE A 366 -26.35 -5.85 -14.63
N ASP A 367 -26.84 -6.02 -15.86
CA ASP A 367 -26.15 -6.70 -16.94
C ASP A 367 -25.40 -5.67 -17.80
N PRO A 368 -24.05 -5.62 -17.74
CA PRO A 368 -23.25 -4.70 -18.54
C PRO A 368 -23.25 -5.00 -20.04
N ALA A 369 -23.41 -6.27 -20.45
CA ALA A 369 -23.35 -6.66 -21.85
C ALA A 369 -24.60 -6.21 -22.61
N GLN A 370 -25.75 -6.29 -21.94
CA GLN A 370 -27.04 -5.89 -22.51
C GLN A 370 -27.47 -4.48 -22.10
N SER A 371 -26.76 -3.84 -21.15
CA SER A 371 -27.15 -2.56 -20.53
C SER A 371 -28.57 -2.59 -19.96
N VAL A 372 -28.86 -3.62 -19.18
CA VAL A 372 -30.17 -3.86 -18.55
C VAL A 372 -30.04 -3.93 -17.03
N MET A 373 -30.84 -3.15 -16.31
CA MET A 373 -31.06 -3.27 -14.87
C MET A 373 -32.28 -4.13 -14.58
N TYR A 374 -32.21 -4.94 -13.53
CA TYR A 374 -33.31 -5.74 -13.01
C TYR A 374 -33.66 -5.32 -11.59
N GLY A 375 -34.96 -5.23 -11.30
CA GLY A 375 -35.51 -4.78 -10.03
C GLY A 375 -34.99 -3.41 -9.63
N VAL A 376 -35.18 -2.43 -10.51
CA VAL A 376 -34.69 -1.06 -10.34
C VAL A 376 -35.70 -0.23 -9.55
N SER A 377 -35.21 0.56 -8.60
CA SER A 377 -35.94 1.61 -7.90
C SER A 377 -35.15 2.92 -7.96
N VAL A 378 -35.79 4.01 -8.34
CA VAL A 378 -35.17 5.34 -8.42
C VAL A 378 -35.91 6.25 -7.44
N TYR A 379 -35.17 6.83 -6.51
CA TYR A 379 -35.67 7.76 -5.51
C TYR A 379 -35.13 9.15 -5.84
N GLU A 380 -36.01 10.08 -6.20
CA GLU A 380 -35.65 11.47 -6.46
C GLU A 380 -35.97 12.31 -5.24
N LEU A 381 -34.95 12.95 -4.69
CA LEU A 381 -35.02 13.76 -3.48
C LEU A 381 -34.98 15.24 -3.83
N GLU A 382 -35.67 16.05 -3.02
CA GLU A 382 -35.54 17.50 -3.06
C GLU A 382 -34.16 17.92 -2.50
N PRO A 383 -33.35 18.73 -3.23
CA PRO A 383 -31.96 19.03 -2.84
C PRO A 383 -31.78 19.69 -1.46
N GLU A 384 -32.76 20.46 -1.01
CA GLU A 384 -32.65 21.28 0.21
C GLU A 384 -33.21 20.57 1.45
N THR A 385 -34.30 19.81 1.28
CA THR A 385 -35.04 19.18 2.38
C THR A 385 -34.83 17.68 2.50
N PHE A 386 -34.17 17.06 1.50
CA PHE A 386 -34.02 15.60 1.35
C PHE A 386 -35.36 14.84 1.38
N ARG A 387 -36.48 15.51 1.09
CA ARG A 387 -37.79 14.88 1.00
C ARG A 387 -37.92 14.12 -0.32
N LEU A 388 -38.55 12.95 -0.27
CA LEU A 388 -38.82 12.15 -1.44
C LEU A 388 -39.86 12.85 -2.31
N ARG A 389 -39.47 13.23 -3.53
CA ARG A 389 -40.32 13.87 -4.54
C ARG A 389 -40.91 12.85 -5.50
N ARG A 390 -40.13 11.86 -5.92
CA ARG A 390 -40.58 10.84 -6.87
C ARG A 390 -39.94 9.51 -6.54
N HIS A 391 -40.73 8.44 -6.57
CA HIS A 391 -40.26 7.07 -6.49
C HIS A 391 -40.69 6.33 -7.75
N ILE A 392 -39.74 5.74 -8.46
CA ILE A 392 -39.96 4.93 -9.66
C ILE A 392 -39.51 3.52 -9.31
N GLN A 393 -40.30 2.51 -9.61
CA GLN A 393 -39.96 1.11 -9.39
C GLN A 393 -40.32 0.31 -10.63
N ALA A 394 -39.41 -0.53 -11.13
CA ALA A 394 -39.67 -1.36 -12.31
C ALA A 394 -38.99 -2.71 -12.21
N GLU A 395 -39.54 -3.72 -12.89
CA GLU A 395 -38.89 -5.03 -12.99
C GLU A 395 -37.63 -4.95 -13.82
N ARG A 396 -37.63 -4.20 -14.93
CA ARG A 396 -36.48 -4.05 -15.82
C ARG A 396 -36.33 -2.62 -16.31
N ALA A 397 -35.09 -2.20 -16.56
CA ALA A 397 -34.79 -0.98 -17.29
C ALA A 397 -33.67 -1.23 -18.29
N ARG A 398 -33.93 -0.97 -19.57
CA ARG A 398 -32.94 -1.11 -20.65
C ARG A 398 -32.47 0.26 -21.12
N TRP A 399 -31.18 0.43 -21.36
CA TRP A 399 -30.65 1.65 -21.95
C TRP A 399 -30.97 1.69 -23.45
N GLU A 400 -31.52 2.81 -23.94
CA GLU A 400 -31.77 3.03 -25.37
C GLU A 400 -30.81 4.11 -25.91
N PRO A 401 -29.73 3.71 -26.63
CA PRO A 401 -28.68 4.64 -27.05
C PRO A 401 -29.17 5.79 -27.93
N LEU A 402 -30.21 5.57 -28.73
CA LEU A 402 -30.77 6.58 -29.63
C LEU A 402 -31.54 7.68 -28.89
N LEU A 403 -32.13 7.34 -27.74
CA LEU A 403 -32.89 8.28 -26.90
C LEU A 403 -32.04 8.88 -25.78
N GLY A 404 -30.88 8.29 -25.48
CA GLY A 404 -30.00 8.69 -24.38
C GLY A 404 -30.65 8.54 -23.00
N THR A 405 -31.61 7.62 -22.84
CA THR A 405 -32.41 7.46 -21.62
C THR A 405 -32.71 5.99 -21.32
N TRP A 406 -33.11 5.70 -20.08
CA TRP A 406 -33.56 4.38 -19.65
C TRP A 406 -35.03 4.14 -20.00
N VAL A 407 -35.31 3.00 -20.63
CA VAL A 407 -36.66 2.48 -20.92
C VAL A 407 -37.02 1.48 -19.83
N PHE A 408 -37.92 1.87 -18.94
CA PHE A 408 -38.44 1.06 -17.84
C PHE A 408 -39.59 0.18 -18.32
N GLN A 409 -39.57 -1.10 -17.93
CA GLN A 409 -40.55 -2.11 -18.27
C GLN A 409 -41.19 -2.65 -17.00
N ASP A 410 -42.52 -2.84 -17.04
CA ASP A 410 -43.29 -3.48 -15.98
C ASP A 410 -43.04 -2.81 -14.61
N GLY A 411 -43.47 -1.56 -14.50
CA GLY A 411 -43.19 -0.72 -13.35
C GLY A 411 -44.26 0.28 -13.01
N GLN A 412 -43.96 1.11 -12.03
CA GLN A 412 -44.84 2.08 -11.42
C GLN A 412 -44.02 3.30 -10.99
N SER A 413 -44.62 4.48 -11.07
CA SER A 413 -44.04 5.71 -10.54
C SER A 413 -45.03 6.48 -9.70
N TRP A 414 -44.57 6.97 -8.58
CA TRP A 414 -45.30 7.83 -7.65
C TRP A 414 -44.60 9.18 -7.57
N GLU A 415 -45.35 10.26 -7.78
CA GLU A 415 -44.92 11.61 -7.40
C GLU A 415 -45.55 11.94 -6.04
N LEU A 416 -44.74 12.50 -5.16
CA LEU A 416 -45.07 12.77 -3.78
C LEU A 416 -44.83 14.23 -3.45
N GLU A 417 -45.77 14.79 -2.70
CA GLU A 417 -45.60 16.08 -2.04
C GLU A 417 -45.76 15.88 -0.53
N ARG A 418 -44.64 16.00 0.19
CA ARG A 418 -44.48 15.70 1.62
C ARG A 418 -44.76 14.24 1.98
N VAL A 419 -46.04 13.88 2.12
CA VAL A 419 -46.52 12.56 2.54
C VAL A 419 -47.68 12.10 1.66
N ARG A 420 -48.23 12.96 0.79
CA ARG A 420 -49.34 12.58 -0.08
C ARG A 420 -48.82 12.25 -1.46
N VAL A 421 -49.27 11.12 -2.00
CA VAL A 421 -49.10 10.78 -3.41
C VAL A 421 -49.98 11.73 -4.23
N THR A 422 -49.36 12.57 -5.05
CA THR A 422 -50.06 13.53 -5.92
C THR A 422 -50.36 12.91 -7.28
N ARG A 423 -49.47 12.03 -7.76
CA ARG A 423 -49.62 11.36 -9.05
C ARG A 423 -49.14 9.92 -8.96
N TYR A 424 -49.92 9.02 -9.55
CA TYR A 424 -49.56 7.62 -9.74
C TYR A 424 -49.63 7.28 -11.23
N GLN A 425 -48.59 6.63 -11.74
CA GLN A 425 -48.55 6.10 -13.10
C GLN A 425 -48.04 4.66 -13.06
N GLY A 426 -48.93 3.70 -13.30
CA GLY A 426 -48.58 2.30 -13.52
C GLY A 426 -48.39 2.02 -15.00
N PHE A 427 -47.32 1.30 -15.35
CA PHE A 427 -47.00 0.88 -16.72
C PHE A 427 -46.75 -0.63 -16.79
N LEU A 428 -47.66 -1.41 -16.19
CA LEU A 428 -47.65 -2.88 -16.25
C LEU A 428 -47.96 -3.34 -17.67
N GLY A 429 -47.09 -4.14 -18.29
CA GLY A 429 -47.17 -4.58 -19.68
C GLY A 429 -46.81 -3.50 -20.71
N GLN A 430 -46.30 -2.34 -20.27
CA GLN A 430 -45.90 -1.22 -21.13
C GLN A 430 -44.50 -0.73 -20.77
N THR A 431 -43.94 0.11 -21.65
CA THR A 431 -42.66 0.79 -21.41
C THR A 431 -42.88 2.25 -21.04
N ALA A 432 -42.16 2.75 -20.04
CA ALA A 432 -42.09 4.16 -19.71
C ALA A 432 -40.65 4.67 -19.86
N THR A 433 -40.50 5.91 -20.34
CA THR A 433 -39.22 6.61 -20.44
C THR A 433 -39.27 7.88 -19.62
N PHE A 434 -38.20 8.15 -18.88
CA PHE A 434 -38.05 9.37 -18.09
C PHE A 434 -36.85 10.15 -18.64
N PRO A 435 -37.06 11.23 -19.42
CA PRO A 435 -35.98 11.97 -20.07
C PRO A 435 -34.95 12.53 -19.11
N GLU A 436 -35.33 12.74 -17.86
CA GLU A 436 -34.43 13.27 -16.85
C GLU A 436 -33.41 12.23 -16.36
N LEU A 437 -33.64 10.93 -16.58
CA LEU A 437 -32.76 9.83 -16.17
C LEU A 437 -31.79 9.48 -17.31
N ASP A 438 -30.78 10.33 -17.50
CA ASP A 438 -29.81 10.30 -18.60
C ASP A 438 -28.46 9.68 -18.23
N GLU A 439 -28.33 9.10 -17.04
CA GLU A 439 -27.07 8.49 -16.60
C GLU A 439 -26.74 7.26 -17.46
N PRO A 440 -25.61 7.23 -18.19
CA PRO A 440 -25.30 6.13 -19.09
C PRO A 440 -24.95 4.84 -18.32
N PRO A 441 -25.04 3.66 -18.96
CA PRO A 441 -24.65 2.37 -18.38
C PRO A 441 -23.28 2.38 -17.67
N GLY A 442 -22.31 3.12 -18.22
CA GLY A 442 -20.97 3.28 -17.64
C GLY A 442 -20.96 3.93 -16.25
N TYR A 443 -21.97 4.74 -15.90
CA TYR A 443 -22.12 5.35 -14.59
C TYR A 443 -22.33 4.31 -13.48
N PHE A 444 -23.13 3.28 -13.77
CA PHE A 444 -23.46 2.20 -12.84
C PHE A 444 -22.37 1.12 -12.75
N LEU A 445 -21.40 1.18 -13.67
CA LEU A 445 -20.21 0.33 -13.70
C LEU A 445 -19.02 0.96 -13.00
N LYS A 446 -19.20 1.98 -12.15
CA LYS A 446 -18.05 2.69 -11.59
C LYS A 446 -17.42 1.93 -10.41
N GLU A 447 -16.24 1.37 -10.66
CA GLU A 447 -15.34 0.85 -9.63
C GLU A 447 -14.92 2.00 -8.71
N VAL A 448 -15.19 1.91 -7.40
CA VAL A 448 -14.63 2.84 -6.41
C VAL A 448 -13.15 2.51 -6.25
N LYS A 449 -12.33 3.03 -7.18
CA LYS A 449 -10.88 2.92 -7.11
C LYS A 449 -10.37 3.65 -5.88
N GLN A 450 -9.41 3.05 -5.18
CA GLN A 450 -8.73 3.74 -4.09
C GLN A 450 -7.81 4.83 -4.65
N ASP A 451 -7.55 5.87 -3.86
CA ASP A 451 -6.61 6.95 -4.16
C ASP A 451 -5.23 6.45 -4.61
N GLN A 452 -4.76 5.35 -4.02
CA GLN A 452 -3.47 4.72 -4.35
C GLN A 452 -3.46 3.96 -5.70
N GLN A 453 -4.62 3.73 -6.29
CA GLN A 453 -4.81 3.01 -7.56
C GLN A 453 -4.91 3.93 -8.77
N MET A 454 -4.88 5.24 -8.56
CA MET A 454 -4.99 6.24 -9.60
C MET A 454 -3.69 7.04 -9.70
N ASN A 455 -3.32 7.39 -10.93
CA ASN A 455 -2.31 8.42 -11.15
C ASN A 455 -2.91 9.81 -10.88
N PHE A 456 -2.08 10.87 -10.87
CA PHE A 456 -2.57 12.22 -10.55
C PHE A 456 -3.61 12.76 -11.56
N ALA A 457 -3.53 12.37 -12.84
CA ALA A 457 -4.45 12.84 -13.87
C ALA A 457 -5.83 12.18 -13.73
N GLU A 458 -5.85 10.86 -13.48
CA GLU A 458 -7.07 10.11 -13.16
C GLU A 458 -7.70 10.60 -11.86
N LEU A 459 -6.88 10.86 -10.84
CA LEU A 459 -7.35 11.36 -9.54
C LEU A 459 -7.98 12.76 -9.66
N ASP A 460 -7.40 13.66 -10.44
CA ASP A 460 -7.95 15.00 -10.69
C ASP A 460 -9.29 14.94 -11.45
N ALA A 461 -9.38 14.11 -12.49
CA ALA A 461 -10.65 13.86 -13.19
C ALA A 461 -11.72 13.29 -12.25
N TYR A 462 -11.34 12.34 -11.40
CA TYR A 462 -12.24 11.73 -10.42
C TYR A 462 -12.71 12.73 -9.35
N ILE A 463 -11.83 13.61 -8.86
CA ILE A 463 -12.17 14.68 -7.92
C ILE A 463 -13.18 15.64 -8.54
N ARG A 464 -12.95 16.09 -9.78
CA ARG A 464 -13.88 17.00 -10.47
C ARG A 464 -15.27 16.40 -10.61
N GLU A 465 -15.36 15.12 -10.95
CA GLU A 465 -16.64 14.44 -11.12
C GLU A 465 -17.40 14.25 -9.79
N LEU A 466 -16.69 13.89 -8.71
CA LEU A 466 -17.28 13.80 -7.37
C LEU A 466 -17.75 15.16 -6.87
N GLN A 467 -17.00 16.23 -7.15
CA GLN A 467 -17.40 17.60 -6.81
C GLN A 467 -18.65 18.03 -7.57
N GLN A 468 -18.75 17.74 -8.87
CA GLN A 468 -19.96 18.01 -9.67
C GLN A 468 -21.18 17.24 -9.15
N SER A 469 -20.94 16.08 -8.54
CA SER A 469 -21.98 15.24 -7.94
C SER A 469 -22.31 15.62 -6.49
N GLY A 470 -21.70 16.68 -5.94
CA GLY A 470 -21.97 17.20 -4.59
C GLY A 470 -21.30 16.44 -3.44
N PHE A 471 -20.34 15.54 -3.72
CA PHE A 471 -19.63 14.78 -2.68
C PHE A 471 -18.47 15.57 -2.06
N ASP A 472 -18.20 15.29 -0.78
CA ASP A 472 -16.99 15.78 -0.13
C ASP A 472 -15.74 15.10 -0.72
N THR A 473 -14.86 15.92 -1.27
CA THR A 473 -13.61 15.50 -1.91
C THR A 473 -12.37 15.95 -1.15
N SER A 474 -12.53 16.45 0.07
CA SER A 474 -11.44 17.09 0.83
C SER A 474 -10.26 16.15 1.08
N ARG A 475 -10.53 14.89 1.49
CA ARG A 475 -9.51 13.84 1.57
C ARG A 475 -8.80 13.60 0.23
N LEU A 476 -9.55 13.46 -0.87
CA LEU A 476 -8.96 13.17 -2.19
C LEU A 476 -8.09 14.32 -2.69
N ARG A 477 -8.47 15.58 -2.42
CA ARG A 477 -7.66 16.76 -2.72
C ARG A 477 -6.33 16.77 -1.97
N VAL A 478 -6.32 16.36 -0.70
CA VAL A 478 -5.06 16.22 0.08
C VAL A 478 -4.15 15.17 -0.59
N GLN A 479 -4.70 14.02 -0.96
CA GLN A 479 -3.94 12.96 -1.64
C GLN A 479 -3.41 13.41 -3.01
N TYR A 480 -4.19 14.19 -3.76
CA TYR A 480 -3.74 14.77 -5.01
C TYR A 480 -2.47 15.62 -4.82
N HIS A 481 -2.42 16.49 -3.82
CA HIS A 481 -1.19 17.24 -3.56
C HIS A 481 -0.04 16.36 -3.04
N LYS A 482 -0.34 15.29 -2.29
CA LYS A 482 0.69 14.32 -1.84
C LYS A 482 1.36 13.58 -3.00
N LYS A 483 0.67 13.37 -4.14
CA LYS A 483 1.28 12.81 -5.35
C LYS A 483 2.49 13.60 -5.84
N PHE A 484 2.54 14.91 -5.57
CA PHE A 484 3.66 15.78 -5.91
C PHE A 484 4.64 15.97 -4.76
N SER A 485 4.16 16.09 -3.51
CA SER A 485 5.06 16.35 -2.38
C SER A 485 5.86 15.11 -1.95
N VAL A 486 5.27 13.90 -2.03
CA VAL A 486 5.92 12.66 -1.59
C VAL A 486 7.23 12.35 -2.33
N PRO A 487 7.31 12.42 -3.67
CA PRO A 487 8.57 12.22 -4.37
C PRO A 487 9.67 13.20 -3.97
N LEU A 488 9.29 14.45 -3.66
CA LEU A 488 10.23 15.49 -3.21
C LEU A 488 10.79 15.19 -1.80
N PHE A 489 10.10 14.37 -1.00
CA PHE A 489 10.57 14.02 0.34
C PHE A 489 11.94 13.33 0.32
N ALA A 490 12.27 12.54 -0.70
CA ALA A 490 13.60 11.94 -0.82
C ALA A 490 14.72 13.01 -0.83
N LEU A 491 14.54 14.09 -1.60
CA LEU A 491 15.47 15.23 -1.60
C LEU A 491 15.48 15.97 -0.25
N ILE A 492 14.31 16.22 0.33
CA ILE A 492 14.21 16.93 1.62
C ILE A 492 14.88 16.13 2.75
N MET A 493 14.71 14.81 2.75
CA MET A 493 15.40 13.90 3.66
C MET A 493 16.91 13.97 3.49
N ALA A 494 17.42 14.08 2.27
CA ALA A 494 18.85 14.27 2.03
C ALA A 494 19.33 15.63 2.57
N VAL A 495 18.59 16.72 2.30
CA VAL A 495 18.92 18.08 2.75
C VAL A 495 19.02 18.16 4.27
N ILE A 496 18.07 17.58 5.01
CA ILE A 496 18.16 17.54 6.47
C ILE A 496 19.25 16.58 6.96
N SER A 497 19.48 15.47 6.27
CA SER A 497 20.45 14.46 6.68
C SER A 497 21.89 14.94 6.67
N VAL A 498 22.27 15.73 5.67
CA VAL A 498 23.67 16.16 5.46
C VAL A 498 24.24 16.88 6.70
N PRO A 499 23.61 17.94 7.24
CA PRO A 499 24.09 18.59 8.47
C PRO A 499 24.20 17.65 9.66
N PHE A 500 23.19 16.80 9.87
CA PHE A 500 23.19 15.88 11.01
C PHE A 500 24.29 14.81 10.90
N ALA A 501 24.61 14.38 9.69
CA ALA A 501 25.67 13.41 9.47
C ALA A 501 27.04 13.95 9.89
N PHE A 502 27.34 15.22 9.61
CA PHE A 502 28.58 15.86 10.05
C PHE A 502 28.57 16.23 11.54
N LEU A 503 27.43 16.64 12.10
CA LEU A 503 27.29 16.94 13.53
C LEU A 503 27.46 15.70 14.42
N THR A 504 27.02 14.54 13.95
CA THR A 504 27.09 13.28 14.72
C THR A 504 28.33 12.44 14.41
N GLY A 505 29.06 12.75 13.33
CA GLY A 505 30.14 11.91 12.77
C GLY A 505 31.25 11.51 13.74
N HIS A 506 31.58 12.34 14.74
CA HIS A 506 32.57 12.02 15.78
C HIS A 506 32.13 10.88 16.75
N ARG A 507 30.83 10.55 16.83
CA ARG A 507 30.29 9.46 17.66
C ARG A 507 30.12 8.15 16.88
N GLY A 508 30.58 8.11 15.62
CA GLY A 508 30.56 6.94 14.74
C GLY A 508 29.22 6.72 14.01
N ALA A 509 29.24 5.86 12.98
CA ALA A 509 28.10 5.64 12.09
C ALA A 509 26.81 5.13 12.78
N MET A 510 26.92 4.44 13.92
CA MET A 510 25.74 3.97 14.67
C MET A 510 24.94 5.11 15.34
N ALA A 511 25.63 6.18 15.77
CA ALA A 511 24.93 7.36 16.28
C ALA A 511 24.09 8.03 15.18
N GLY A 512 24.59 8.01 13.93
CA GLY A 512 23.85 8.48 12.76
C GLY A 512 22.57 7.68 12.50
N VAL A 513 22.60 6.35 12.65
CA VAL A 513 21.40 5.51 12.51
C VAL A 513 20.34 5.87 13.56
N GLY A 514 20.73 6.05 14.82
CA GLY A 514 19.79 6.45 15.88
C GLY A 514 19.13 7.81 15.60
N VAL A 515 19.91 8.81 15.18
CA VAL A 515 19.39 10.13 14.83
C VAL A 515 18.47 10.07 13.60
N SER A 516 18.81 9.27 12.59
CA SER A 516 17.95 9.10 11.41
C SER A 516 16.58 8.53 11.79
N PHE A 517 16.50 7.59 12.75
CA PHE A 517 15.24 7.06 13.23
C PHE A 517 14.37 8.13 13.90
N ILE A 518 14.98 8.96 14.76
CA ILE A 518 14.27 10.06 15.44
C ILE A 518 13.76 11.08 14.42
N LEU A 519 14.60 11.47 13.46
CA LEU A 519 14.22 12.40 12.40
C LEU A 519 13.11 11.83 11.50
N ALA A 520 13.19 10.56 11.13
CA ALA A 520 12.15 9.89 10.35
C ALA A 520 10.82 9.83 11.11
N LEU A 521 10.86 9.49 12.41
CA LEU A 521 9.67 9.45 13.26
C LEU A 521 9.04 10.83 13.44
N ALA A 522 9.85 11.86 13.71
CA ALA A 522 9.39 13.24 13.84
C ALA A 522 8.73 13.71 12.54
N TYR A 523 9.34 13.41 11.41
CA TYR A 523 8.79 13.73 10.10
C TYR A 523 7.46 13.02 9.84
N TRP A 524 7.41 11.71 10.05
CA TRP A 524 6.20 10.91 9.86
C TRP A 524 5.05 11.43 10.74
N ALA A 525 5.32 11.74 12.00
CA ALA A 525 4.33 12.27 12.94
C ALA A 525 3.77 13.62 12.47
N VAL A 526 4.65 14.55 12.07
CA VAL A 526 4.22 15.86 11.54
C VAL A 526 3.42 15.68 10.25
N SER A 527 3.88 14.84 9.31
CA SER A 527 3.17 14.60 8.06
C SER A 527 1.77 14.02 8.28
N GLN A 528 1.63 13.06 9.19
CA GLN A 528 0.33 12.46 9.54
C GLN A 528 -0.60 13.49 10.18
N LEU A 529 -0.09 14.32 11.09
CA LEU A 529 -0.89 15.37 11.73
C LEU A 529 -1.50 16.31 10.69
N PHE A 530 -0.69 16.86 9.78
CA PHE A 530 -1.16 17.78 8.74
C PHE A 530 -2.13 17.11 7.76
N GLU A 531 -1.88 15.84 7.41
CA GLU A 531 -2.78 15.07 6.56
C GLU A 531 -4.16 14.88 7.21
N GLN A 532 -4.21 14.51 8.49
CA GLN A 532 -5.49 14.33 9.19
C GLN A 532 -6.25 15.65 9.34
N VAL A 533 -5.56 16.75 9.68
CA VAL A 533 -6.19 18.08 9.75
C VAL A 533 -6.73 18.51 8.38
N GLY A 534 -6.00 18.24 7.29
CA GLY A 534 -6.47 18.49 5.92
C GLY A 534 -7.65 17.62 5.52
N ASN A 535 -7.66 16.34 5.92
CA ASN A 535 -8.76 15.41 5.64
C ASN A 535 -10.07 15.83 6.32
N LEU A 536 -10.00 16.55 7.45
CA LEU A 536 -11.15 17.12 8.16
C LEU A 536 -11.59 18.48 7.61
N SER A 537 -11.05 18.91 6.47
CA SER A 537 -11.36 20.21 5.83
C SER A 537 -10.99 21.43 6.68
N GLN A 538 -10.20 21.25 7.75
CA GLN A 538 -9.79 22.34 8.64
C GLN A 538 -8.62 23.15 8.08
N LEU A 539 -7.88 22.57 7.14
CA LEU A 539 -6.71 23.20 6.54
C LEU A 539 -6.73 22.96 5.02
N PRO A 540 -6.42 23.97 4.18
CA PRO A 540 -6.43 23.80 2.73
C PRO A 540 -5.56 22.62 2.29
N ALA A 541 -6.07 21.82 1.35
CA ALA A 541 -5.42 20.58 0.93
C ALA A 541 -3.95 20.76 0.48
N ALA A 542 -3.63 21.86 -0.18
CA ALA A 542 -2.27 22.21 -0.55
C ALA A 542 -1.36 22.41 0.68
N MET A 543 -1.80 23.16 1.69
CA MET A 543 -1.03 23.37 2.90
C MET A 543 -0.83 22.04 3.66
N ALA A 544 -1.87 21.20 3.74
CA ALA A 544 -1.80 19.92 4.44
C ALA A 544 -0.72 19.00 3.84
N ALA A 545 -0.59 18.97 2.51
CA ALA A 545 0.38 18.13 1.84
C ALA A 545 1.80 18.73 1.76
N TRP A 546 1.94 20.06 1.70
CA TRP A 546 3.23 20.73 1.46
C TRP A 546 3.91 21.27 2.73
N SER A 547 3.15 21.61 3.78
CA SER A 547 3.70 22.19 5.01
C SER A 547 4.77 21.31 5.69
N PRO A 548 4.58 19.98 5.85
CA PRO A 548 5.64 19.12 6.41
C PRO A 548 6.92 19.19 5.58
N ALA A 549 6.82 19.13 4.25
CA ALA A 549 7.97 19.25 3.36
C ALA A 549 8.71 20.59 3.58
N LEU A 550 7.96 21.69 3.61
CA LEU A 550 8.52 23.03 3.74
C LEU A 550 9.24 23.23 5.07
N ILE A 551 8.64 22.79 6.19
CA ILE A 551 9.25 22.92 7.53
C ILE A 551 10.60 22.21 7.60
N PHE A 552 10.67 20.98 7.10
CA PHE A 552 11.89 20.18 7.13
C PHE A 552 12.93 20.65 6.11
N ALA A 553 12.50 21.11 4.94
CA ALA A 553 13.39 21.69 3.93
C ALA A 553 14.03 23.00 4.41
N LEU A 554 13.25 23.89 5.02
CA LEU A 554 13.75 25.15 5.60
C LEU A 554 14.71 24.87 6.75
N SER A 555 14.35 23.94 7.63
CA SER A 555 15.19 23.54 8.77
C SER A 555 16.50 22.90 8.30
N GLY A 556 16.46 21.99 7.32
CA GLY A 556 17.64 21.37 6.73
C GLY A 556 18.55 22.39 6.02
N THR A 557 17.96 23.31 5.25
CA THR A 557 18.71 24.38 4.57
C THR A 557 19.35 25.35 5.56
N TYR A 558 18.64 25.73 6.62
CA TYR A 558 19.18 26.56 7.70
C TYR A 558 20.35 25.87 8.43
N LEU A 559 20.24 24.57 8.68
CA LEU A 559 21.34 23.80 9.28
C LEU A 559 22.53 23.68 8.34
N LEU A 560 22.29 23.52 7.03
CA LEU A 560 23.33 23.53 6.00
C LEU A 560 24.12 24.84 6.00
N THR A 561 23.45 26.01 6.01
CA THR A 561 24.14 27.31 5.99
C THR A 561 24.94 27.59 7.28
N ARG A 562 24.57 26.96 8.40
CA ARG A 562 25.34 27.02 9.65
C ARG A 562 26.57 26.13 9.68
N MET A 563 26.75 25.22 8.72
CA MET A 563 27.97 24.42 8.62
C MET A 563 29.13 25.33 8.22
N ARG A 564 29.92 25.75 9.21
CA ARG A 564 31.18 26.48 8.97
C ARG A 564 32.17 25.54 8.27
N SER A 565 32.70 25.99 7.13
CA SER A 565 33.74 25.28 6.37
C SER A 565 35.00 25.11 7.20
#